data_AF-A0A554M6M2-F1
#
_entry.id   AF-A0A554M6M2-F1
#
_cell.length_a   1.000
_cell.length_b   1.000
_cell.length_c   1.000
_cell.angle_alpha   90.00
_cell.angle_beta   90.00
_cell.angle_gamma   90.00
#
_symmetry.space_group_name_H-M   'P 1'
#
loop_
_entity.id
_entity.type
_entity.pdbx_description
1 polymer ?
#
loop_
_entity_poly.entity_id
_entity_poly.type
_entity_poly.pdbx_seq_one_letter_code
_entity_poly.pdbx_strand_id
1 'polypeptide(L)'
;FVEAFANKQLSGVEVVVDKNTDARKEHNHLWIRSGGSYKRATLEDEREGYANEILGKGIISAQSFEQALRNGSVDAKNLLLVSVSDSEREWFERENPESIEVDGKNCLVEYGQIYHDTFFARVRFEKEFLFSTQIKEVFLPSGRQLEIACSGWYAMTVSELVAKLLTSDCSEELRVPQTEPWQKKTGYWGWSLTDLGKQLKSGLEKLICEHAEKPKADGMAGRIEALKQAVALLYKELAGQQEIVARKISETETELFGLIAEVADSGLDYSLRRQVSDGVEKAHKSEYGAIDEICKTLTEIVKNEINSWREREEERRKQSEADREWAISQNLPESLVSEVVERGDFSALKKFIQNVDTLNAVDLDEHTCLGCGRDRRRSHLEEISGLDSYDFFQGFDPNDVTVWIWNRLEGKRPKISAGKPKEKRPVASSKGEFSNNPFAALANLKVR
;
A
#
# COMPACT_ATOMS: atom_id res chain seq x y z
N PHE A 1 62.89 27.05 -29.90
CA PHE A 1 63.78 27.83 -29.00
C PHE A 1 63.05 28.25 -27.72
N VAL A 2 61.95 29.01 -27.80
CA VAL A 2 61.15 29.43 -26.62
C VAL A 2 60.74 28.25 -25.73
N GLU A 3 60.34 27.11 -26.31
CA GLU A 3 60.04 25.90 -25.52
C GLU A 3 61.27 25.34 -24.79
N ALA A 4 62.44 25.31 -25.43
CA ALA A 4 63.68 24.88 -24.80
C ALA A 4 64.09 25.83 -23.66
N PHE A 5 63.85 27.14 -23.82
CA PHE A 5 64.04 28.14 -22.78
C PHE A 5 63.10 27.88 -21.58
N ALA A 6 61.80 27.76 -21.83
CA ALA A 6 60.78 27.54 -20.80
C ALA A 6 61.01 26.22 -20.03
N ASN A 7 61.56 25.20 -20.70
CA ASN A 7 61.86 23.90 -20.11
C ASN A 7 63.25 23.80 -19.45
N LYS A 8 63.94 24.93 -19.21
CA LYS A 8 65.29 24.98 -18.61
C LYS A 8 66.35 24.17 -19.37
N GLN A 9 66.23 24.04 -20.69
CA GLN A 9 67.17 23.28 -21.53
C GLN A 9 68.34 24.13 -22.04
N LEU A 10 68.42 25.40 -21.63
CA LEU A 10 69.46 26.36 -22.00
C LEU A 10 70.23 26.77 -20.75
N SER A 11 71.55 26.89 -20.83
CA SER A 11 72.39 27.31 -19.70
C SER A 11 72.14 28.77 -19.31
N GLY A 12 72.04 29.05 -18.00
CA GLY A 12 71.93 30.41 -17.46
C GLY A 12 70.52 31.00 -17.42
N VAL A 13 69.50 30.19 -17.72
CA VAL A 13 68.08 30.61 -17.71
C VAL A 13 67.34 30.15 -16.44
N GLU A 14 67.99 29.32 -15.61
CA GLU A 14 67.38 28.68 -14.44
C GLU A 14 66.80 29.71 -13.47
N VAL A 15 67.54 30.80 -13.22
CA VAL A 15 67.13 31.89 -12.32
C VAL A 15 65.84 32.59 -12.77
N VAL A 16 65.65 32.77 -14.09
CA VAL A 16 64.44 33.41 -14.64
C VAL A 16 63.25 32.47 -14.52
N VAL A 17 63.43 31.19 -14.90
CA VAL A 17 62.36 30.19 -14.83
C VAL A 17 61.95 29.88 -13.38
N ASP A 18 62.89 29.86 -12.43
CA ASP A 18 62.60 29.69 -11.01
C ASP A 18 61.80 30.88 -10.45
N LYS A 19 62.22 32.12 -10.75
CA LYS A 19 61.47 33.32 -10.37
C LYS A 19 60.06 33.35 -10.93
N ASN A 20 59.88 32.95 -12.19
CA ASN A 20 58.55 32.86 -12.80
C ASN A 20 57.72 31.73 -12.19
N THR A 21 58.35 30.63 -11.78
CA THR A 21 57.68 29.56 -11.05
C THR A 21 57.16 30.07 -9.70
N ASP A 22 57.97 30.85 -8.98
CA ASP A 22 57.56 31.44 -7.70
C ASP A 22 56.45 32.49 -7.89
N ALA A 23 56.58 33.36 -8.90
CA ALA A 23 55.52 34.30 -9.27
C ALA A 23 54.20 33.58 -9.60
N ARG A 24 54.24 32.48 -10.39
CA ARG A 24 53.04 31.68 -10.66
C ARG A 24 52.44 31.07 -9.41
N LYS A 25 53.25 30.55 -8.48
CA LYS A 25 52.75 30.01 -7.20
C LYS A 25 52.04 31.10 -6.40
N GLU A 26 52.63 32.28 -6.32
CA GLU A 26 52.05 33.43 -5.62
C GLU A 26 50.73 33.88 -6.27
N HIS A 27 50.73 34.10 -7.59
CA HIS A 27 49.52 34.42 -8.35
C HIS A 27 48.44 33.34 -8.20
N ASN A 28 48.80 32.06 -8.21
CA ASN A 28 47.86 30.96 -8.02
C ASN A 28 47.30 30.93 -6.59
N HIS A 29 48.12 31.23 -5.58
CA HIS A 29 47.66 31.36 -4.21
C HIS A 29 46.63 32.48 -4.08
N LEU A 30 46.92 33.68 -4.60
CA LEU A 30 45.99 34.82 -4.58
C LEU A 30 44.72 34.53 -5.39
N TRP A 31 44.84 33.85 -6.53
CA TRP A 31 43.71 33.39 -7.33
C TRP A 31 42.76 32.51 -6.52
N ILE A 32 43.28 31.49 -5.83
CA ILE A 32 42.47 30.62 -4.96
C ILE A 32 41.85 31.43 -3.79
N ARG A 33 42.65 32.29 -3.14
CA ARG A 33 42.22 33.11 -2.00
C ARG A 33 41.08 34.05 -2.37
N SER A 34 41.16 34.63 -3.57
CA SER A 34 40.16 35.52 -4.18
C SER A 34 38.88 34.82 -4.68
N GLY A 35 38.83 33.48 -4.63
CA GLY A 35 37.74 32.70 -5.20
C GLY A 35 37.68 32.78 -6.73
N GLY A 36 38.84 32.94 -7.38
CA GLY A 36 38.96 32.98 -8.83
C GLY A 36 38.88 34.37 -9.47
N SER A 37 38.67 35.43 -8.68
CA SER A 37 38.50 36.80 -9.19
C SER A 37 39.81 37.51 -9.55
N TYR A 38 40.93 37.11 -8.94
CA TYR A 38 42.26 37.63 -9.30
C TYR A 38 42.75 37.07 -10.64
N LYS A 39 43.60 37.81 -11.36
CA LYS A 39 44.20 37.27 -12.58
C LYS A 39 45.24 36.21 -12.20
N ARG A 40 45.04 34.98 -12.66
CA ARG A 40 46.05 33.92 -12.55
C ARG A 40 47.14 34.13 -13.60
N ALA A 41 48.40 34.11 -13.18
CA ALA A 41 49.53 33.98 -14.11
C ALA A 41 49.73 32.51 -14.49
N THR A 42 49.58 32.20 -15.78
CA THR A 42 49.70 30.85 -16.33
C THR A 42 51.06 30.64 -17.01
N LEU A 43 51.33 29.40 -17.39
CA LEU A 43 52.49 29.07 -18.21
C LEU A 43 52.35 29.62 -19.64
N GLU A 44 51.11 29.82 -20.11
CA GLU A 44 50.83 30.43 -21.42
C GLU A 44 51.22 31.91 -21.40
N ASP A 45 50.82 32.66 -20.36
CA ASP A 45 51.19 34.08 -20.19
C ASP A 45 52.71 34.26 -20.18
N GLU A 46 53.42 33.35 -19.50
CA GLU A 46 54.88 33.32 -19.46
C GLU A 46 55.49 33.08 -20.85
N ARG A 47 54.97 32.09 -21.58
CA ARG A 47 55.44 31.77 -22.94
C ARG A 47 55.18 32.90 -23.92
N GLU A 48 54.04 33.57 -23.80
CA GLU A 48 53.71 34.75 -24.59
C GLU A 48 54.68 35.90 -24.31
N GLY A 49 54.99 36.16 -23.03
CA GLY A 49 56.02 37.11 -22.62
C GLY A 49 57.39 36.79 -23.23
N TYR A 50 57.81 35.53 -23.15
CA TYR A 50 59.05 35.07 -23.79
C TYR A 50 59.02 35.23 -25.31
N ALA A 51 57.93 34.85 -25.97
CA ALA A 51 57.82 34.98 -27.41
C ALA A 51 57.91 36.45 -27.86
N ASN A 52 57.22 37.35 -27.16
CA ASN A 52 57.23 38.78 -27.45
C ASN A 52 58.63 39.39 -27.25
N GLU A 53 59.32 39.05 -26.15
CA GLU A 53 60.63 39.62 -25.85
C GLU A 53 61.77 38.99 -26.65
N ILE A 54 61.71 37.69 -26.93
CA ILE A 54 62.77 36.94 -27.64
C ILE A 54 62.53 36.99 -29.15
N LEU A 55 61.38 36.50 -29.63
CA LEU A 55 61.11 36.39 -31.06
C LEU A 55 60.81 37.77 -31.67
N GLY A 56 60.12 38.65 -30.94
CA GLY A 56 59.86 40.03 -31.37
C GLY A 56 61.13 40.85 -31.60
N LYS A 57 62.25 40.45 -31.00
CA LYS A 57 63.59 41.04 -31.19
C LYS A 57 64.47 40.26 -32.18
N GLY A 58 63.90 39.28 -32.89
CA GLY A 58 64.60 38.49 -33.90
C GLY A 58 65.60 37.47 -33.34
N ILE A 59 65.48 37.08 -32.08
CA ILE A 59 66.41 36.15 -31.42
C ILE A 59 65.96 34.71 -31.69
N ILE A 60 66.75 33.96 -32.45
CA ILE A 60 66.38 32.61 -32.93
C ILE A 60 67.27 31.48 -32.41
N SER A 61 68.30 31.77 -31.62
CA SER A 61 69.25 30.80 -31.09
C SER A 61 69.75 31.15 -29.68
N ALA A 62 70.33 30.16 -28.97
CA ALA A 62 70.90 30.35 -27.64
C ALA A 62 72.06 31.35 -27.64
N GLN A 63 72.94 31.27 -28.64
CA GLN A 63 74.07 32.20 -28.79
C GLN A 63 73.60 33.63 -29.03
N SER A 64 72.61 33.84 -29.90
CA SER A 64 72.03 35.17 -30.13
C SER A 64 71.33 35.72 -28.89
N PHE A 65 70.73 34.86 -28.06
CA PHE A 65 70.09 35.25 -26.82
C PHE A 65 71.10 35.69 -25.75
N GLU A 66 72.18 34.92 -25.55
CA GLU A 66 73.26 35.31 -24.63
C GLU A 66 73.91 36.63 -25.05
N GLN A 67 74.14 36.83 -26.35
CA GLN A 67 74.68 38.08 -26.88
C GLN A 67 73.71 39.25 -26.68
N ALA A 68 72.41 39.02 -26.86
CA ALA A 68 71.35 40.01 -26.63
C ALA A 68 71.16 40.38 -25.15
N LEU A 69 71.41 39.46 -24.22
CA LEU A 69 71.47 39.77 -22.80
C LEU A 69 72.71 40.60 -22.46
N ARG A 70 73.89 40.23 -22.96
CA ARG A 70 75.15 40.92 -22.66
C ARG A 70 75.20 42.34 -23.19
N ASN A 71 74.61 42.57 -24.36
CA ASN A 71 74.57 43.91 -24.98
C ASN A 71 73.36 44.75 -24.52
N GLY A 72 72.51 44.22 -23.63
CA GLY A 72 71.32 44.90 -23.12
C GLY A 72 70.15 45.00 -24.10
N SER A 73 70.18 44.29 -25.23
CA SER A 73 69.07 44.26 -26.19
C SER A 73 67.85 43.52 -25.63
N VAL A 74 68.07 42.54 -24.75
CA VAL A 74 67.02 41.90 -23.93
C VAL A 74 67.26 42.30 -22.49
N ASP A 75 66.25 42.89 -21.85
CA ASP A 75 66.27 43.08 -20.40
C ASP A 75 65.71 41.81 -19.76
N ALA A 76 66.51 41.16 -18.90
CA ALA A 76 66.07 39.97 -18.17
C ALA A 76 64.79 40.21 -17.35
N LYS A 77 64.50 41.47 -16.97
CA LYS A 77 63.26 41.85 -16.29
C LYS A 77 62.02 41.66 -17.16
N ASN A 78 62.13 41.84 -18.48
CA ASN A 78 61.00 41.64 -19.41
C ASN A 78 60.65 40.17 -19.62
N LEU A 79 61.56 39.27 -19.24
CA LEU A 79 61.32 37.83 -19.23
C LEU A 79 60.66 37.37 -17.92
N LEU A 80 60.56 38.24 -16.91
CA LEU A 80 59.90 37.91 -15.66
C LEU A 80 58.40 38.16 -15.76
N LEU A 81 57.60 37.25 -15.23
CA LEU A 81 56.19 37.50 -14.96
C LEU A 81 56.05 38.68 -14.01
N VAL A 82 54.97 39.45 -14.16
CA VAL A 82 54.67 40.58 -13.27
C VAL A 82 54.56 40.07 -11.84
N SER A 83 55.45 40.53 -10.97
CA SER A 83 55.38 40.25 -9.54
C SER A 83 54.16 40.94 -8.94
N VAL A 84 53.52 40.29 -7.98
CA VAL A 84 52.44 40.92 -7.21
C VAL A 84 53.04 42.12 -6.45
N SER A 85 52.42 43.28 -6.59
CA SER A 85 52.83 44.49 -5.88
C SER A 85 52.51 44.40 -4.39
N ASP A 86 53.26 45.11 -3.55
CA ASP A 86 52.98 45.16 -2.11
C ASP A 86 51.58 45.72 -1.82
N SER A 87 51.11 46.69 -2.62
CA SER A 87 49.74 47.21 -2.53
C SER A 87 48.67 46.16 -2.84
N GLU A 88 48.92 45.26 -3.80
CA GLU A 88 48.00 44.14 -4.09
C GLU A 88 48.01 43.13 -2.94
N ARG A 89 49.19 42.81 -2.39
CA ARG A 89 49.31 41.92 -1.21
C ARG A 89 48.56 42.48 -0.02
N GLU A 90 48.76 43.76 0.31
CA GLU A 90 48.06 44.44 1.40
C GLU A 90 46.54 44.45 1.18
N TRP A 91 46.10 44.65 -0.08
CA TRP A 91 44.69 44.55 -0.43
C TRP A 91 44.15 43.14 -0.17
N PHE A 92 44.86 42.09 -0.59
CA PHE A 92 44.45 40.70 -0.35
C PHE A 92 44.41 40.32 1.14
N GLU A 93 45.41 40.76 1.92
CA GLU A 93 45.42 40.52 3.36
C GLU A 93 44.25 41.20 4.07
N ARG A 94 43.83 42.37 3.59
CA ARG A 94 42.64 43.04 4.14
C ARG A 94 41.34 42.35 3.73
N GLU A 95 41.19 42.00 2.46
CA GLU A 95 39.91 41.48 1.92
C GLU A 95 39.70 39.99 2.21
N ASN A 96 40.79 39.21 2.26
CA ASN A 96 40.77 37.76 2.42
C ASN A 96 41.86 37.34 3.42
N PRO A 97 41.83 37.79 4.68
CA PRO A 97 42.88 37.54 5.67
C PRO A 97 43.08 36.05 5.98
N GLU A 98 44.28 35.65 6.38
CA GLU A 98 44.57 34.26 6.80
C GLU A 98 43.87 33.87 8.09
N SER A 99 43.42 34.86 8.86
CA SER A 99 42.66 34.67 10.09
C SER A 99 41.57 35.71 10.24
N ILE A 100 40.43 35.32 10.81
CA ILE A 100 39.33 36.21 11.15
C ILE A 100 38.92 36.03 12.60
N GLU A 101 38.43 37.10 13.21
CA GLU A 101 37.81 37.05 14.54
C GLU A 101 36.31 36.77 14.41
N VAL A 102 35.84 35.71 15.07
CA VAL A 102 34.46 35.26 15.04
C VAL A 102 34.00 35.06 16.48
N ASP A 103 33.09 35.93 16.97
CA ASP A 103 32.59 35.91 18.35
C ASP A 103 33.72 35.97 19.42
N GLY A 104 34.74 36.80 19.18
CA GLY A 104 35.91 36.93 20.07
C GLY A 104 36.96 35.81 19.93
N LYS A 105 36.76 34.83 19.04
CA LYS A 105 37.72 33.76 18.76
C LYS A 105 38.44 34.00 17.45
N ASN A 106 39.77 34.04 17.48
CA ASN A 106 40.56 34.11 16.25
C ASN A 106 40.61 32.73 15.56
N CYS A 107 40.24 32.69 14.28
CA CYS A 107 40.08 31.47 13.50
C CYS A 107 40.89 31.56 12.21
N LEU A 108 41.68 30.52 11.91
CA LEU A 108 42.40 30.42 10.65
C LEU A 108 41.45 30.11 9.50
N VAL A 109 41.65 30.76 8.36
CA VAL A 109 40.91 30.55 7.12
C VAL A 109 41.72 29.64 6.20
N GLU A 110 41.18 28.46 5.94
CA GLU A 110 41.70 27.52 4.96
C GLU A 110 41.15 27.87 3.58
N TYR A 111 42.04 28.27 2.66
CA TYR A 111 41.70 28.49 1.26
C TYR A 111 42.09 27.27 0.43
N GLY A 112 41.21 26.87 -0.49
CA GLY A 112 41.52 25.76 -1.37
C GLY A 112 40.59 25.63 -2.56
N GLN A 113 40.82 24.57 -3.31
CA GLN A 113 40.16 24.26 -4.56
C GLN A 113 39.88 22.75 -4.60
N ILE A 114 38.63 22.35 -4.82
CA ILE A 114 38.23 20.92 -4.87
C ILE A 114 38.27 20.42 -6.32
N TYR A 115 37.82 21.25 -7.26
CA TYR A 115 37.81 21.01 -8.71
C TYR A 115 38.24 22.27 -9.46
N HIS A 116 38.38 22.22 -10.78
CA HIS A 116 38.94 23.30 -11.60
C HIS A 116 38.31 24.69 -11.36
N ASP A 117 37.04 24.77 -10.97
CA ASP A 117 36.33 26.05 -10.79
C ASP A 117 35.63 26.19 -9.42
N THR A 118 35.86 25.25 -8.49
CA THR A 118 35.20 25.27 -7.17
C THR A 118 36.20 25.62 -6.08
N PHE A 119 36.14 26.88 -5.64
CA PHE A 119 36.97 27.42 -4.57
C PHE A 119 36.22 27.40 -3.25
N PHE A 120 36.91 27.01 -2.18
CA PHE A 120 36.41 27.18 -0.83
C PHE A 120 37.31 28.11 -0.02
N ALA A 121 36.69 28.78 0.93
CA ALA A 121 37.35 29.43 2.04
C ALA A 121 36.62 28.93 3.28
N ARG A 122 37.36 28.33 4.22
CA ARG A 122 36.80 27.51 5.29
C ARG A 122 37.39 27.87 6.63
N VAL A 123 36.55 27.90 7.65
CA VAL A 123 36.96 28.03 9.04
C VAL A 123 36.59 26.76 9.80
N ARG A 124 37.48 26.32 10.69
CA ARG A 124 37.24 25.17 11.56
C ARG A 124 36.89 25.63 12.95
N PHE A 125 35.75 25.16 13.44
CA PHE A 125 35.34 25.38 14.83
C PHE A 125 35.36 24.09 15.62
N GLU A 126 35.68 24.23 16.90
CA GLU A 126 35.41 23.20 17.89
C GLU A 126 33.90 23.05 18.09
N LYS A 127 33.51 21.86 18.52
CA LYS A 127 32.11 21.48 18.65
C LYS A 127 31.41 22.40 19.65
N GLU A 128 32.01 22.62 20.81
CA GLU A 128 31.50 23.45 21.90
C GLU A 128 31.17 24.88 21.43
N PHE A 129 32.01 25.46 20.59
CA PHE A 129 31.82 26.80 20.04
C PHE A 129 30.56 26.88 19.18
N LEU A 130 30.32 25.90 18.30
CA LEU A 130 29.15 25.86 17.43
C LEU A 130 27.83 25.80 18.23
N PHE A 131 27.85 25.15 19.39
CA PHE A 131 26.68 25.03 20.25
C PHE A 131 26.46 26.24 21.17
N SER A 132 27.48 27.09 21.38
CA SER A 132 27.39 28.28 22.21
C SER A 132 27.19 29.59 21.43
N THR A 133 27.67 29.64 20.19
CA THR A 133 27.65 30.87 19.39
C THR A 133 26.24 31.24 18.91
N GLN A 134 26.01 32.53 18.66
CA GLN A 134 24.79 33.05 18.02
C GLN A 134 24.98 33.35 16.53
N ILE A 135 26.19 33.12 16.03
CA ILE A 135 26.54 33.39 14.63
C ILE A 135 25.80 32.42 13.74
N LYS A 136 25.17 32.94 12.69
CA LYS A 136 24.47 32.14 11.69
C LYS A 136 25.38 31.76 10.54
N GLU A 137 26.15 32.73 10.07
CA GLU A 137 26.99 32.68 8.89
C GLU A 137 28.27 33.45 9.16
N VAL A 138 29.36 33.06 8.51
CA VAL A 138 30.66 33.72 8.64
C VAL A 138 31.05 34.25 7.27
N PHE A 139 31.46 35.52 7.22
CA PHE A 139 31.85 36.20 5.99
C PHE A 139 33.27 36.74 6.11
N LEU A 140 33.99 36.72 5.00
CA LEU A 140 35.23 37.48 4.84
C LEU A 140 34.91 38.98 4.66
N PRO A 141 35.87 39.88 4.91
CA PRO A 141 35.73 41.31 4.60
C PRO A 141 35.34 41.58 3.14
N SER A 142 35.80 40.74 2.21
CA SER A 142 35.41 40.76 0.79
C SER A 142 33.92 40.48 0.52
N GLY A 143 33.15 40.07 1.53
CA GLY A 143 31.75 39.65 1.41
C GLY A 143 31.56 38.19 1.01
N ARG A 144 32.66 37.44 0.79
CA ARG A 144 32.61 36.01 0.49
C ARG A 144 32.19 35.22 1.73
N GLN A 145 31.15 34.39 1.60
CA GLN A 145 30.71 33.49 2.68
C GLN A 145 31.73 32.35 2.87
N LEU A 146 32.00 32.02 4.13
CA LEU A 146 32.91 30.96 4.52
C LEU A 146 32.17 29.66 4.80
N GLU A 147 32.78 28.55 4.38
CA GLU A 147 32.39 27.23 4.85
C GLU A 147 32.79 27.06 6.31
N ILE A 148 31.89 26.48 7.09
CA ILE A 148 32.07 26.18 8.50
C ILE A 148 32.31 24.68 8.60
N ALA A 149 33.42 24.27 9.23
CA ALA A 149 33.77 22.86 9.36
C ALA A 149 33.99 22.43 10.81
N CYS A 150 33.55 21.21 11.13
CA CYS A 150 33.78 20.57 12.43
C CYS A 150 33.69 19.05 12.29
N SER A 151 34.67 18.33 12.86
CA SER A 151 34.66 16.85 12.94
C SER A 151 34.39 16.13 11.60
N GLY A 152 34.94 16.66 10.49
CA GLY A 152 34.77 16.08 9.15
C GLY A 152 33.50 16.52 8.41
N TRP A 153 32.59 17.23 9.07
CA TRP A 153 31.40 17.84 8.45
C TRP A 153 31.67 19.28 8.05
N TYR A 154 30.98 19.75 7.01
CA TYR A 154 31.03 21.11 6.50
C TYR A 154 29.63 21.61 6.12
N ALA A 155 29.41 22.92 6.26
CA ALA A 155 28.16 23.59 5.91
C ALA A 155 28.40 25.10 5.68
N MET A 156 27.43 25.80 5.08
CA MET A 156 27.51 27.27 4.90
C MET A 156 26.97 28.05 6.11
N THR A 157 26.17 27.39 6.95
CA THR A 157 25.56 27.98 8.13
C THR A 157 25.86 27.14 9.38
N VAL A 158 25.90 27.80 10.55
CA VAL A 158 26.11 27.12 11.83
C VAL A 158 24.97 26.14 12.11
N SER A 159 23.71 26.53 11.85
CA SER A 159 22.54 25.67 12.06
C SER A 159 22.61 24.38 11.24
N GLU A 160 22.97 24.48 9.96
CA GLU A 160 23.13 23.28 9.11
C GLU A 160 24.25 22.37 9.62
N LEU A 161 25.39 22.93 10.03
CA LEU A 161 26.48 22.13 10.59
C LEU A 161 26.07 21.45 11.90
N VAL A 162 25.39 22.18 12.79
CA VAL A 162 24.87 21.65 14.05
C VAL A 162 23.85 20.53 13.79
N ALA A 163 22.96 20.68 12.81
CA ALA A 163 22.02 19.64 12.40
C ALA A 163 22.74 18.35 11.94
N LYS A 164 23.80 18.49 11.13
CA LYS A 164 24.64 17.34 10.71
C LYS A 164 25.32 16.66 11.89
N LEU A 165 25.85 17.44 12.84
CA LEU A 165 26.47 16.91 14.05
C LEU A 165 25.46 16.18 14.95
N LEU A 166 24.29 16.79 15.22
CA LEU A 166 23.21 16.14 15.99
C LEU A 166 22.74 14.85 15.31
N THR A 167 22.63 14.84 13.99
CA THR A 167 22.26 13.64 13.22
C THR A 167 23.31 12.54 13.37
N SER A 168 24.59 12.91 13.37
CA SER A 168 25.69 11.96 13.56
C SER A 168 25.72 11.39 14.99
N ASP A 169 25.51 12.22 16.01
CA ASP A 169 25.60 11.82 17.42
C ASP A 169 24.35 11.06 17.91
N CYS A 170 23.19 11.34 17.34
CA CYS A 170 21.91 10.67 17.64
C CYS A 170 21.45 9.75 16.50
N SER A 171 22.40 9.18 15.75
CA SER A 171 22.08 8.50 14.49
C SER A 171 21.19 7.27 14.65
N GLU A 172 21.17 6.63 15.83
CA GLU A 172 20.29 5.50 16.11
C GLU A 172 18.87 5.97 16.43
N GLU A 173 18.72 7.00 17.26
CA GLU A 173 17.43 7.53 17.70
C GLU A 173 16.71 8.30 16.60
N LEU A 174 17.45 8.96 15.71
CA LEU A 174 16.93 9.76 14.59
C LEU A 174 16.65 8.93 13.33
N ARG A 175 16.72 7.60 13.41
CA ARG A 175 16.31 6.71 12.33
C ARG A 175 14.89 6.22 12.54
N VAL A 176 14.12 6.17 11.45
CA VAL A 176 12.86 5.42 11.43
C VAL A 176 13.18 3.93 11.55
N PRO A 177 12.63 3.19 12.54
CA PRO A 177 12.94 1.79 12.74
C PRO A 177 12.47 0.95 11.54
N GLN A 178 13.26 -0.06 11.17
CA GLN A 178 12.90 -1.03 10.12
C GLN A 178 11.97 -2.12 10.70
N THR A 179 10.86 -1.70 11.30
CA THR A 179 9.86 -2.58 11.91
C THR A 179 8.47 -1.99 11.69
N GLU A 180 7.45 -2.84 11.77
CA GLU A 180 6.07 -2.37 11.89
C GLU A 180 5.87 -1.65 13.23
N PRO A 181 5.03 -0.60 13.31
CA PRO A 181 4.18 -0.06 12.24
C PRO A 181 4.89 0.93 11.29
N TRP A 182 6.14 1.29 11.55
CA TRP A 182 6.83 2.41 10.89
C TRP A 182 7.21 2.11 9.44
N GLN A 183 7.57 0.86 9.18
CA GLN A 183 7.93 0.40 7.85
C GLN A 183 7.23 -0.93 7.55
N LYS A 184 6.88 -1.13 6.28
CA LYS A 184 6.35 -2.39 5.77
C LYS A 184 7.37 -3.07 4.86
N LYS A 185 7.49 -4.39 4.96
CA LYS A 185 8.30 -5.17 4.03
C LYS A 185 7.67 -5.14 2.65
N THR A 186 8.45 -4.79 1.63
CA THR A 186 8.06 -4.81 0.21
C THR A 186 8.72 -5.93 -0.57
N GLY A 187 9.63 -6.68 0.05
CA GLY A 187 10.34 -7.80 -0.54
C GLY A 187 11.36 -8.39 0.42
N TYR A 188 12.27 -9.22 -0.10
CA TYR A 188 13.27 -9.94 0.70
C TYR A 188 14.26 -9.00 1.43
N TRP A 189 14.57 -7.85 0.82
CA TRP A 189 15.47 -6.82 1.37
C TRP A 189 14.85 -5.43 1.41
N GLY A 190 13.58 -5.30 0.97
CA GLY A 190 12.93 -4.01 0.77
C GLY A 190 12.06 -3.64 1.97
N TRP A 191 12.28 -2.44 2.49
CA TRP A 191 11.36 -1.78 3.40
C TRP A 191 10.87 -0.48 2.77
N SER A 192 9.60 -0.15 3.00
CA SER A 192 9.02 1.13 2.62
C SER A 192 8.37 1.79 3.83
N LEU A 193 8.44 3.11 3.91
CA LEU A 193 7.80 3.88 4.96
C LEU A 193 6.28 3.74 4.85
N THR A 194 5.64 3.40 5.97
CA THR A 194 4.19 3.59 6.14
C THR A 194 3.89 5.08 6.36
N ASP A 195 2.63 5.48 6.45
CA ASP A 195 2.33 6.89 6.73
C ASP A 195 2.76 7.31 8.13
N LEU A 196 2.66 6.42 9.11
CA LEU A 196 3.25 6.63 10.44
C LEU A 196 4.77 6.78 10.34
N GLY A 197 5.43 5.98 9.50
CA GLY A 197 6.87 6.13 9.22
C GLY A 197 7.23 7.45 8.55
N LYS A 198 6.41 7.93 7.59
CA LYS A 198 6.60 9.24 6.93
C LYS A 198 6.38 10.39 7.91
N GLN A 199 5.34 10.31 8.75
CA GLN A 199 5.05 11.29 9.79
C GLN A 199 6.19 11.33 10.82
N LEU A 200 6.66 10.17 11.26
CA LEU A 200 7.81 10.05 12.15
C LEU A 200 9.05 10.69 11.50
N LYS A 201 9.39 10.32 10.26
CA LYS A 201 10.53 10.91 9.53
C LYS A 201 10.45 12.44 9.47
N SER A 202 9.30 12.97 9.07
CA SER A 202 9.07 14.43 8.99
C SER A 202 9.19 15.09 10.36
N GLY A 203 8.64 14.47 11.42
CA GLY A 203 8.77 14.95 12.79
C GLY A 203 10.22 14.94 13.29
N LEU A 204 10.99 13.89 12.98
CA LEU A 204 12.42 13.83 13.30
C LEU A 204 13.21 14.93 12.58
N GLU A 205 12.99 15.13 11.28
CA GLU A 205 13.62 16.21 10.50
C GLU A 205 13.31 17.59 11.09
N LYS A 206 12.05 17.82 11.48
CA LYS A 206 11.62 19.05 12.14
C LYS A 206 12.31 19.26 13.49
N LEU A 207 12.36 18.21 14.33
CA LEU A 207 13.02 18.27 15.63
C LEU A 207 14.51 18.57 15.51
N ILE A 208 15.20 17.99 14.52
CA ILE A 208 16.61 18.29 14.23
C ILE A 208 16.79 19.78 13.92
N CYS A 209 15.99 20.34 13.01
CA CYS A 209 16.04 21.76 12.66
C CYS A 209 15.76 22.66 13.88
N GLU A 210 14.70 22.37 14.65
CA GLU A 210 14.35 23.14 15.84
C GLU A 210 15.47 23.13 16.89
N HIS A 211 16.14 21.99 17.10
CA HIS A 211 17.24 21.88 18.08
C HIS A 211 18.57 22.44 17.56
N ALA A 212 18.75 22.49 16.24
CA ALA A 212 19.86 23.19 15.62
C ALA A 212 19.75 24.71 15.78
N GLU A 213 18.54 25.26 15.68
CA GLU A 213 18.30 26.71 15.76
C GLU A 213 18.20 27.28 17.18
N LYS A 214 17.85 26.47 18.20
CA LYS A 214 17.70 26.92 19.59
C LYS A 214 19.02 27.45 20.17
N PRO A 215 19.15 28.74 20.54
CA PRO A 215 20.36 29.24 21.18
C PRO A 215 20.41 28.92 22.69
N LYS A 216 21.63 28.68 23.19
CA LYS A 216 22.15 29.06 24.52
C LYS A 216 21.87 28.27 25.81
N ALA A 217 20.89 27.38 25.96
CA ALA A 217 20.58 26.92 27.33
C ALA A 217 21.58 25.90 27.94
N ASP A 218 21.86 24.75 27.28
CA ASP A 218 22.40 23.57 28.00
C ASP A 218 23.66 22.94 27.37
N GLY A 219 24.36 23.68 26.52
CA GLY A 219 25.51 23.15 25.76
C GLY A 219 25.13 21.98 24.85
N MET A 220 26.12 21.27 24.34
CA MET A 220 25.87 20.17 23.40
C MET A 220 25.13 18.99 24.04
N ALA A 221 25.60 18.55 25.21
CA ALA A 221 25.06 17.39 25.90
C ALA A 221 23.57 17.57 26.25
N GLY A 222 23.20 18.77 26.73
CA GLY A 222 21.80 19.07 27.03
C GLY A 222 20.91 19.12 25.79
N ARG A 223 21.42 19.60 24.64
CA ARG A 223 20.67 19.55 23.38
C ARG A 223 20.47 18.15 22.85
N ILE A 224 21.48 17.28 22.94
CA ILE A 224 21.34 15.86 22.61
C ILE A 224 20.26 15.23 23.47
N GLU A 225 20.31 15.43 24.79
CA GLU A 225 19.36 14.84 25.71
C GLU A 225 17.93 15.35 25.48
N ALA A 226 17.76 16.66 25.27
CA ALA A 226 16.48 17.26 24.92
C ALA A 226 15.93 16.70 23.59
N LEU A 227 16.79 16.51 22.59
CA LEU A 227 16.40 15.90 21.32
C LEU A 227 15.96 14.45 21.53
N LYS A 228 16.69 13.64 22.29
CA LYS A 228 16.31 12.26 22.61
C LYS A 228 14.96 12.18 23.32
N GLN A 229 14.70 13.08 24.26
CA GLN A 229 13.40 13.16 24.95
C GLN A 229 12.27 13.55 24.00
N ALA A 230 12.49 14.55 23.14
CA ALA A 230 11.50 14.96 22.15
C ALA A 230 11.20 13.86 21.12
N VAL A 231 12.24 13.14 20.70
CA VAL A 231 12.11 11.95 19.84
C VAL A 231 11.27 10.88 20.54
N ALA A 232 11.56 10.56 21.80
CA ALA A 232 10.80 9.58 22.58
C ALA A 232 9.31 9.97 22.74
N LEU A 233 9.03 11.26 22.92
CA LEU A 233 7.65 11.77 22.97
C LEU A 233 6.94 11.61 21.61
N LEU A 234 7.61 11.94 20.51
CA LEU A 234 7.07 11.77 19.16
C LEU A 234 6.72 10.30 18.87
N TYR A 235 7.59 9.36 19.26
CA TYR A 235 7.30 7.92 19.16
C TYR A 235 6.04 7.54 19.95
N LYS A 236 5.92 8.04 21.18
CA LYS A 236 4.77 7.75 22.05
C LYS A 236 3.46 8.30 21.47
N GLU A 237 3.48 9.52 20.95
CA GLU A 237 2.30 10.14 20.33
C GLU A 237 1.82 9.35 19.11
N LEU A 238 2.73 8.99 18.21
CA LEU A 238 2.39 8.22 17.00
C LEU A 238 1.97 6.78 17.32
N ALA A 239 2.57 6.15 18.34
CA ALA A 239 2.11 4.85 18.83
C ALA A 239 0.67 4.92 19.39
N GLY A 240 0.32 6.01 20.08
CA GLY A 240 -1.05 6.26 20.54
C GLY A 240 -2.06 6.37 19.40
N GLN A 241 -1.67 6.97 18.27
CA GLN A 241 -2.52 7.02 17.07
C GLN A 241 -2.77 5.63 16.47
N GLN A 242 -1.74 4.77 16.45
CA GLN A 242 -1.89 3.39 15.99
C GLN A 242 -2.88 2.61 16.87
N GLU A 243 -2.84 2.82 18.19
CA GLU A 243 -3.77 2.16 19.12
C GLU A 243 -5.22 2.58 18.85
N ILE A 244 -5.47 3.86 18.57
CA ILE A 244 -6.79 4.37 18.22
C ILE A 244 -7.31 3.69 16.93
N VAL A 245 -6.46 3.54 15.93
CA VAL A 245 -6.81 2.84 14.68
C VAL A 245 -7.12 1.37 14.91
N ALA A 246 -6.25 0.66 15.63
CA ALA A 246 -6.44 -0.76 15.92
C ALA A 246 -7.75 -1.00 16.68
N ARG A 247 -8.06 -0.12 17.64
CA ARG A 247 -9.33 -0.15 18.37
C ARG A 247 -10.52 0.04 17.45
N LYS A 248 -10.48 1.03 16.55
CA LYS A 248 -11.58 1.30 15.61
C LYS A 248 -11.83 0.14 14.64
N ILE A 249 -10.76 -0.47 14.12
CA ILE A 249 -10.87 -1.66 13.26
C ILE A 249 -11.51 -2.81 14.05
N SER A 250 -11.04 -3.08 15.28
CA SER A 250 -11.57 -4.14 16.13
C SER A 250 -13.03 -3.93 16.55
N GLU A 251 -13.42 -2.69 16.87
CA GLU A 251 -14.81 -2.33 17.17
C GLU A 251 -15.72 -2.54 15.95
N THR A 252 -15.25 -2.14 14.76
CA THR A 252 -15.97 -2.35 13.50
C THR A 252 -16.12 -3.84 13.19
N GLU A 253 -15.03 -4.60 13.31
CA GLU A 253 -15.03 -6.05 13.10
C GLU A 253 -16.00 -6.76 14.04
N THR A 254 -16.02 -6.36 15.31
CA THR A 254 -16.94 -6.89 16.33
C THR A 254 -18.40 -6.57 16.00
N GLU A 255 -18.71 -5.33 15.59
CA GLU A 255 -20.06 -4.94 15.13
C GLU A 255 -20.50 -5.82 13.96
N LEU A 256 -19.64 -5.97 12.94
CA LEU A 256 -19.98 -6.70 11.72
C LEU A 256 -20.17 -8.20 11.97
N PHE A 257 -19.33 -8.84 12.79
CA PHE A 257 -19.55 -10.24 13.14
C PHE A 257 -20.80 -10.43 14.02
N GLY A 258 -21.17 -9.44 14.83
CA GLY A 258 -22.45 -9.42 15.53
C GLY A 258 -23.64 -9.46 14.57
N LEU A 259 -23.62 -8.64 13.52
CA LEU A 259 -24.65 -8.62 12.49
C LEU A 259 -24.69 -9.92 11.66
N ILE A 260 -23.53 -10.45 11.30
CA ILE A 260 -23.43 -11.70 10.52
C ILE A 260 -24.00 -12.89 11.29
N ALA A 261 -23.85 -12.92 12.62
CA ALA A 261 -24.38 -13.99 13.45
C ALA A 261 -25.92 -14.14 13.34
N GLU A 262 -26.64 -13.07 12.97
CA GLU A 262 -28.09 -13.11 12.77
C GLU A 262 -28.52 -13.92 11.53
N VAL A 263 -27.59 -14.12 10.59
CA VAL A 263 -27.83 -14.81 9.30
C VAL A 263 -27.03 -16.11 9.17
N ALA A 264 -26.55 -16.66 10.29
CA ALA A 264 -25.63 -17.80 10.33
C ALA A 264 -26.12 -19.02 9.51
N ASP A 265 -27.42 -19.32 9.54
CA ASP A 265 -28.01 -20.49 8.89
C ASP A 265 -28.47 -20.26 7.44
N SER A 266 -28.25 -19.06 6.90
CA SER A 266 -28.79 -18.65 5.60
C SER A 266 -27.91 -18.97 4.38
N GLY A 267 -26.71 -19.52 4.59
CA GLY A 267 -25.67 -19.65 3.55
C GLY A 267 -25.00 -18.33 3.15
N LEU A 268 -25.51 -17.17 3.61
CA LEU A 268 -24.92 -15.84 3.41
C LEU A 268 -23.70 -15.60 4.33
N ASP A 269 -23.67 -16.27 5.48
CA ASP A 269 -22.64 -16.14 6.53
C ASP A 269 -21.22 -16.25 5.97
N TYR A 270 -20.92 -17.29 5.17
CA TYR A 270 -19.58 -17.52 4.64
C TYR A 270 -19.08 -16.38 3.74
N SER A 271 -19.95 -15.87 2.85
CA SER A 271 -19.61 -14.77 1.93
C SER A 271 -19.33 -13.48 2.70
N LEU A 272 -20.21 -13.13 3.64
CA LEU A 272 -20.07 -11.93 4.45
C LEU A 272 -18.84 -11.97 5.36
N ARG A 273 -18.57 -13.11 6.04
CA ARG A 273 -17.36 -13.25 6.87
C ARG A 273 -16.09 -13.03 6.06
N ARG A 274 -16.05 -13.54 4.83
CA ARG A 274 -14.91 -13.34 3.92
C ARG A 274 -14.75 -11.87 3.54
N GLN A 275 -15.84 -11.20 3.15
CA GLN A 275 -15.80 -9.77 2.81
C GLN A 275 -15.34 -8.90 4.00
N VAL A 276 -15.81 -9.20 5.22
CA VAL A 276 -15.36 -8.53 6.45
C VAL A 276 -13.87 -8.77 6.67
N SER A 277 -13.40 -10.02 6.58
CA SER A 277 -11.98 -10.35 6.73
C SER A 277 -11.10 -9.62 5.71
N ASP A 278 -11.47 -9.65 4.42
CA ASP A 278 -10.73 -8.97 3.35
C ASP A 278 -10.74 -7.44 3.56
N GLY A 279 -11.87 -6.91 4.04
CA GLY A 279 -12.04 -5.50 4.39
C GLY A 279 -11.21 -5.04 5.57
N VAL A 280 -11.17 -5.82 6.65
CA VAL A 280 -10.34 -5.60 7.84
C VAL A 280 -8.86 -5.66 7.47
N GLU A 281 -8.45 -6.65 6.68
CA GLU A 281 -7.08 -6.75 6.18
C GLU A 281 -6.71 -5.53 5.32
N LYS A 282 -7.63 -5.08 4.46
CA LYS A 282 -7.44 -3.84 3.68
C LYS A 282 -7.32 -2.62 4.60
N ALA A 283 -8.14 -2.49 5.64
CA ALA A 283 -8.08 -1.38 6.60
C ALA A 283 -6.73 -1.36 7.33
N HIS A 284 -6.23 -2.51 7.78
CA HIS A 284 -4.90 -2.62 8.41
C HIS A 284 -3.75 -2.22 7.48
N LYS A 285 -3.91 -2.38 6.17
CA LYS A 285 -2.90 -2.02 5.15
C LYS A 285 -3.09 -0.60 4.59
N SER A 286 -4.15 0.10 4.95
CA SER A 286 -4.52 1.39 4.37
C SER A 286 -3.94 2.56 5.14
N GLU A 287 -3.94 3.72 4.49
CA GLU A 287 -3.52 5.00 5.07
C GLU A 287 -4.47 5.41 6.20
N TYR A 288 -3.96 6.05 7.26
CA TYR A 288 -4.76 6.43 8.45
C TYR A 288 -6.06 7.17 8.08
N GLY A 289 -5.98 8.10 7.13
CA GLY A 289 -7.13 8.88 6.69
C GLY A 289 -8.20 8.08 5.92
N ALA A 290 -7.87 6.90 5.42
CA ALA A 290 -8.78 6.04 4.68
C ALA A 290 -9.53 5.03 5.55
N ILE A 291 -9.11 4.82 6.80
CA ILE A 291 -9.63 3.77 7.68
C ILE A 291 -11.10 4.02 8.01
N ASP A 292 -11.46 5.26 8.31
CA ASP A 292 -12.84 5.66 8.60
C ASP A 292 -13.78 5.34 7.45
N GLU A 293 -13.37 5.67 6.23
CA GLU A 293 -14.17 5.44 5.03
C GLU A 293 -14.27 3.94 4.71
N ILE A 294 -13.18 3.18 4.90
CA ILE A 294 -13.18 1.72 4.73
C ILE A 294 -14.12 1.05 5.72
N CYS A 295 -13.99 1.36 7.02
CA CYS A 295 -14.88 0.83 8.06
C CYS A 295 -16.34 1.16 7.75
N LYS A 296 -16.64 2.41 7.40
CA LYS A 296 -18.00 2.84 7.03
C LYS A 296 -18.53 2.09 5.82
N THR A 297 -17.73 1.99 4.75
CA THR A 297 -18.11 1.28 3.51
C THR A 297 -18.39 -0.20 3.79
N LEU A 298 -17.56 -0.87 4.58
CA LEU A 298 -17.76 -2.26 4.98
C LEU A 298 -19.06 -2.44 5.77
N THR A 299 -19.32 -1.54 6.72
CA THR A 299 -20.55 -1.54 7.49
C THR A 299 -21.79 -1.36 6.63
N GLU A 300 -21.74 -0.46 5.64
CA GLU A 300 -22.85 -0.25 4.70
C GLU A 300 -23.09 -1.49 3.82
N ILE A 301 -22.03 -2.11 3.30
CA ILE A 301 -22.15 -3.34 2.48
C ILE A 301 -22.83 -4.45 3.28
N VAL A 302 -22.33 -4.75 4.48
CA VAL A 302 -22.88 -5.83 5.32
C VAL A 302 -24.33 -5.54 5.70
N LYS A 303 -24.65 -4.30 6.11
CA LYS A 303 -26.03 -3.92 6.45
C LYS A 303 -26.98 -4.05 5.25
N ASN A 304 -26.54 -3.65 4.06
CA ASN A 304 -27.35 -3.75 2.85
C ASN A 304 -27.59 -5.21 2.45
N GLU A 305 -26.58 -6.08 2.51
CA GLU A 305 -26.73 -7.50 2.21
C GLU A 305 -27.68 -8.21 3.20
N ILE A 306 -27.55 -7.91 4.50
CA ILE A 306 -28.44 -8.47 5.54
C ILE A 306 -29.88 -7.97 5.34
N ASN A 307 -30.09 -6.69 5.06
CA ASN A 307 -31.43 -6.16 4.81
C ASN A 307 -32.06 -6.80 3.56
N SER A 308 -31.31 -6.94 2.47
CA SER A 308 -31.78 -7.64 1.27
C SER A 308 -32.12 -9.11 1.54
N TRP A 309 -31.37 -9.76 2.44
CA TRP A 309 -31.72 -11.11 2.89
C TRP A 309 -33.01 -11.13 3.70
N ARG A 310 -33.19 -10.22 4.67
CA ARG A 310 -34.42 -10.11 5.46
C ARG A 310 -35.64 -9.84 4.59
N GLU A 311 -35.52 -9.00 3.57
CA GLU A 311 -36.61 -8.72 2.62
C GLU A 311 -37.00 -9.97 1.82
N ARG A 312 -36.02 -10.70 1.29
CA ARG A 312 -36.26 -11.98 0.60
C ARG A 312 -36.89 -13.03 1.51
N GLU A 313 -36.48 -13.05 2.78
CA GLU A 313 -37.01 -13.97 3.78
C GLU A 313 -38.47 -13.67 4.12
N GLU A 314 -38.78 -12.38 4.33
CA GLU A 314 -40.13 -11.92 4.59
C GLU A 314 -41.05 -12.16 3.38
N GLU A 315 -40.54 -11.97 2.15
CA GLU A 315 -41.27 -12.29 0.92
C GLU A 315 -41.50 -13.80 0.78
N ARG A 316 -40.50 -14.63 1.06
CA ARG A 316 -40.61 -16.08 1.09
C ARG A 316 -41.64 -16.55 2.13
N ARG A 317 -41.67 -15.93 3.31
CA ARG A 317 -42.67 -16.19 4.35
C ARG A 317 -44.08 -15.82 3.89
N LYS A 318 -44.27 -14.64 3.32
CA LYS A 318 -45.57 -14.20 2.75
C LYS A 318 -46.03 -15.10 1.61
N GLN A 319 -45.12 -15.50 0.74
CA GLN A 319 -45.42 -16.41 -0.36
C GLN A 319 -45.81 -17.79 0.18
N SER A 320 -45.10 -18.32 1.18
CA SER A 320 -45.45 -19.57 1.86
C SER A 320 -46.81 -19.51 2.55
N GLU A 321 -47.15 -18.38 3.18
CA GLU A 321 -48.47 -18.15 3.79
C GLU A 321 -49.56 -18.12 2.70
N ALA A 322 -49.37 -17.36 1.63
CA ALA A 322 -50.30 -17.27 0.50
C ALA A 322 -50.51 -18.62 -0.21
N ASP A 323 -49.43 -19.37 -0.40
CA ASP A 323 -49.45 -20.70 -0.99
C ASP A 323 -50.19 -21.69 -0.07
N ARG A 324 -50.01 -21.62 1.25
CA ARG A 324 -50.79 -22.38 2.24
C ARG A 324 -52.28 -22.02 2.18
N GLU A 325 -52.63 -20.74 2.14
CA GLU A 325 -54.03 -20.28 1.99
C GLU A 325 -54.65 -20.76 0.68
N TRP A 326 -53.90 -20.69 -0.42
CA TRP A 326 -54.33 -21.23 -1.72
C TRP A 326 -54.57 -22.74 -1.63
N ALA A 327 -53.68 -23.49 -0.99
CA ALA A 327 -53.83 -24.93 -0.83
C ALA A 327 -55.08 -25.30 -0.01
N ILE A 328 -55.36 -24.55 1.06
CA ILE A 328 -56.59 -24.68 1.86
C ILE A 328 -57.82 -24.39 1.00
N SER A 329 -57.79 -23.37 0.13
CA SER A 329 -58.91 -23.05 -0.78
C SER A 329 -59.23 -24.18 -1.77
N GLN A 330 -58.25 -25.04 -2.07
CA GLN A 330 -58.41 -26.22 -2.91
C GLN A 330 -58.96 -27.45 -2.16
N ASN A 331 -59.30 -27.29 -0.87
CA ASN A 331 -59.70 -28.36 0.06
C ASN A 331 -58.69 -29.51 0.13
N LEU A 332 -57.40 -29.24 -0.07
CA LEU A 332 -56.36 -30.27 -0.02
C LEU A 332 -56.24 -30.88 1.38
N PRO A 333 -55.85 -32.16 1.50
CA PRO A 333 -55.55 -32.76 2.79
C PRO A 333 -54.46 -31.99 3.54
N GLU A 334 -54.67 -31.71 4.83
CA GLU A 334 -53.71 -30.95 5.66
C GLU A 334 -52.33 -31.60 5.71
N SER A 335 -52.27 -32.95 5.69
CA SER A 335 -51.04 -33.73 5.62
C SER A 335 -50.24 -33.49 4.33
N LEU A 336 -50.91 -33.25 3.21
CA LEU A 336 -50.27 -32.90 1.94
C LEU A 336 -49.87 -31.42 1.91
N VAL A 337 -50.70 -30.53 2.48
CA VAL A 337 -50.40 -29.10 2.54
C VAL A 337 -49.17 -28.83 3.40
N SER A 338 -49.11 -29.32 4.64
CA SER A 338 -47.98 -29.07 5.53
C SER A 338 -46.65 -29.57 4.96
N GLU A 339 -46.63 -30.77 4.39
CA GLU A 339 -45.41 -31.35 3.83
C GLU A 339 -44.91 -30.60 2.57
N VAL A 340 -45.81 -30.20 1.67
CA VAL A 340 -45.44 -29.44 0.48
C VAL A 340 -45.03 -28.01 0.82
N VAL A 341 -45.70 -27.38 1.79
CA VAL A 341 -45.35 -26.04 2.29
C VAL A 341 -43.96 -26.05 2.92
N GLU A 342 -43.66 -27.04 3.77
CA GLU A 342 -42.36 -27.15 4.45
C GLU A 342 -41.21 -27.43 3.49
N ARG A 343 -41.47 -28.18 2.40
CA ARG A 343 -40.46 -28.47 1.37
C ARG A 343 -40.32 -27.39 0.29
N GLY A 344 -41.28 -26.47 0.19
CA GLY A 344 -41.28 -25.43 -0.84
C GLY A 344 -41.67 -25.92 -2.24
N ASP A 345 -42.25 -27.11 -2.37
CA ASP A 345 -42.56 -27.77 -3.66
C ASP A 345 -43.92 -27.33 -4.26
N PHE A 346 -44.31 -26.08 -4.04
CA PHE A 346 -45.64 -25.58 -4.43
C PHE A 346 -45.91 -25.60 -5.94
N SER A 347 -44.86 -25.44 -6.75
CA SER A 347 -44.99 -25.55 -8.21
C SER A 347 -45.39 -26.97 -8.63
N ALA A 348 -44.79 -27.98 -7.99
CA ALA A 348 -45.13 -29.38 -8.22
C ALA A 348 -46.57 -29.70 -7.76
N LEU A 349 -47.01 -29.14 -6.63
CA LEU A 349 -48.40 -29.26 -6.18
C LEU A 349 -49.40 -28.59 -7.13
N LYS A 350 -49.11 -27.38 -7.63
CA LYS A 350 -49.94 -26.72 -8.65
C LYS A 350 -50.07 -27.57 -9.91
N LYS A 351 -48.97 -28.15 -10.38
CA LYS A 351 -48.96 -29.06 -11.54
C LYS A 351 -49.74 -30.35 -11.26
N PHE A 352 -49.58 -30.95 -10.08
CA PHE A 352 -50.34 -32.12 -9.66
C PHE A 352 -51.85 -31.86 -9.67
N ILE A 353 -52.30 -30.74 -9.11
CA ILE A 353 -53.72 -30.38 -9.13
C ILE A 353 -54.22 -30.16 -10.56
N GLN A 354 -53.43 -29.51 -11.42
CA GLN A 354 -53.79 -29.35 -12.84
C GLN A 354 -53.95 -30.70 -13.54
N ASN A 355 -53.04 -31.64 -13.29
CA ASN A 355 -53.16 -33.00 -13.84
C ASN A 355 -54.45 -33.65 -13.33
N VAL A 356 -54.72 -33.61 -12.03
CA VAL A 356 -55.97 -34.11 -11.43
C VAL A 356 -57.18 -33.48 -12.09
N ASP A 357 -57.18 -32.17 -12.35
CA ASP A 357 -58.29 -31.48 -12.98
C ASP A 357 -58.50 -31.87 -14.47
N THR A 358 -57.48 -32.43 -15.12
CA THR A 358 -57.56 -32.93 -16.50
C THR A 358 -57.83 -34.44 -16.62
N LEU A 359 -57.82 -35.18 -15.51
CA LEU A 359 -58.17 -36.61 -15.50
C LEU A 359 -59.64 -36.81 -15.90
N ASN A 360 -59.92 -37.81 -16.75
CA ASN A 360 -61.30 -38.22 -16.96
C ASN A 360 -61.77 -38.98 -15.72
N ALA A 361 -63.00 -38.69 -15.27
CA ALA A 361 -63.58 -39.36 -14.11
C ALA A 361 -63.80 -40.88 -14.30
N VAL A 362 -63.63 -41.40 -15.52
CA VAL A 362 -63.70 -42.84 -15.86
C VAL A 362 -62.35 -43.55 -15.63
N ASP A 363 -61.25 -42.79 -15.54
CA ASP A 363 -59.88 -43.31 -15.40
C ASP A 363 -59.52 -43.66 -13.94
N LEU A 364 -60.37 -43.27 -12.98
CA LEU A 364 -60.26 -43.64 -11.57
C LEU A 364 -61.37 -44.63 -11.20
N ASP A 365 -61.03 -45.91 -11.07
CA ASP A 365 -61.97 -46.91 -10.61
C ASP A 365 -62.20 -46.82 -9.08
N GLU A 366 -63.40 -47.21 -8.65
CA GLU A 366 -63.79 -47.21 -7.23
C GLU A 366 -62.86 -48.08 -6.39
N HIS A 367 -62.33 -49.14 -7.00
CA HIS A 367 -61.38 -50.04 -6.34
C HIS A 367 -60.05 -49.35 -6.05
N THR A 368 -59.49 -48.54 -6.94
CA THR A 368 -58.21 -47.84 -6.73
C THR A 368 -58.34 -46.73 -5.71
N CYS A 369 -59.48 -46.04 -5.64
CA CYS A 369 -59.66 -44.95 -4.69
C CYS A 369 -60.10 -45.41 -3.30
N LEU A 370 -60.93 -46.45 -3.22
CA LEU A 370 -61.59 -46.85 -1.96
C LEU A 370 -61.20 -48.25 -1.48
N GLY A 371 -60.66 -49.12 -2.34
CA GLY A 371 -60.49 -50.56 -2.06
C GLY A 371 -59.07 -51.14 -2.18
N CYS A 372 -58.11 -50.44 -2.78
CA CYS A 372 -56.76 -50.97 -2.99
C CYS A 372 -55.80 -50.60 -1.84
N GLY A 373 -54.68 -51.34 -1.73
CA GLY A 373 -53.67 -51.13 -0.69
C GLY A 373 -52.79 -49.89 -0.92
N ARG A 374 -52.15 -49.41 0.16
CA ARG A 374 -51.36 -48.16 0.21
C ARG A 374 -50.33 -48.02 -0.93
N ASP A 375 -49.60 -49.10 -1.24
CA ASP A 375 -48.55 -49.07 -2.27
C ASP A 375 -49.11 -48.84 -3.67
N ARG A 376 -50.24 -49.46 -4.00
CA ARG A 376 -50.92 -49.26 -5.30
C ARG A 376 -51.48 -47.84 -5.43
N ARG A 377 -52.02 -47.28 -4.34
CA ARG A 377 -52.47 -45.87 -4.33
C ARG A 377 -51.32 -44.91 -4.57
N ARG A 378 -50.18 -45.13 -3.92
CA ARG A 378 -48.98 -44.32 -4.12
C ARG A 378 -48.51 -44.36 -5.58
N SER A 379 -48.35 -45.55 -6.17
CA SER A 379 -47.94 -45.67 -7.58
C SER A 379 -48.91 -44.95 -8.52
N HIS A 380 -50.21 -45.00 -8.24
CA HIS A 380 -51.20 -44.31 -9.06
C HIS A 380 -51.15 -42.78 -8.89
N LEU A 381 -50.89 -42.29 -7.68
CA LEU A 381 -50.65 -40.86 -7.45
C LEU A 381 -49.39 -40.38 -8.18
N GLU A 382 -48.31 -41.16 -8.16
CA GLU A 382 -47.07 -40.90 -8.92
C GLU A 382 -47.35 -40.77 -10.41
N GLU A 383 -48.09 -41.72 -11.00
CA GLU A 383 -48.54 -41.68 -12.39
C GLU A 383 -49.35 -40.40 -12.70
N ILE A 384 -50.31 -40.04 -11.85
CA ILE A 384 -51.14 -38.83 -12.02
C ILE A 384 -50.28 -37.56 -11.94
N SER A 385 -49.31 -37.53 -11.04
CA SER A 385 -48.46 -36.35 -10.86
C SER A 385 -47.58 -36.07 -12.07
N GLY A 386 -47.20 -37.10 -12.84
CA GLY A 386 -46.24 -36.96 -13.93
C GLY A 386 -44.92 -36.32 -13.45
N LEU A 387 -44.60 -36.51 -12.17
CA LEU A 387 -43.35 -36.10 -11.55
C LEU A 387 -42.50 -37.37 -11.40
N ASP A 388 -41.31 -37.36 -12.00
CA ASP A 388 -40.34 -38.46 -11.85
C ASP A 388 -39.69 -38.50 -10.45
N SER A 389 -40.09 -37.61 -9.52
CA SER A 389 -39.55 -37.56 -8.16
C SER A 389 -40.36 -38.47 -7.23
N TYR A 390 -39.75 -39.60 -6.87
CA TYR A 390 -40.19 -40.52 -5.80
C TYR A 390 -40.46 -39.80 -4.46
N ASP A 391 -39.95 -38.57 -4.30
CA ASP A 391 -39.97 -37.82 -3.05
C ASP A 391 -41.20 -36.92 -2.88
N PHE A 392 -41.92 -36.53 -3.96
CA PHE A 392 -43.06 -35.61 -3.85
C PHE A 392 -44.17 -36.17 -2.93
N PHE A 393 -44.28 -37.50 -2.90
CA PHE A 393 -45.27 -38.21 -2.10
C PHE A 393 -44.76 -38.90 -0.83
N GLN A 394 -43.57 -38.52 -0.37
CA GLN A 394 -43.03 -38.95 0.92
C GLN A 394 -43.60 -38.09 2.06
N GLY A 395 -44.06 -38.72 3.14
CA GLY A 395 -44.45 -38.02 4.38
C GLY A 395 -45.96 -38.01 4.68
N PHE A 396 -46.84 -38.16 3.68
CA PHE A 396 -48.28 -38.17 3.89
C PHE A 396 -48.95 -39.54 3.68
N ASP A 397 -50.25 -39.64 3.98
CA ASP A 397 -51.07 -40.82 3.70
C ASP A 397 -51.69 -40.78 2.28
N PRO A 398 -51.29 -41.68 1.36
CA PRO A 398 -51.89 -41.80 0.03
C PRO A 398 -53.41 -41.97 0.04
N ASN A 399 -53.99 -42.46 1.14
CA ASN A 399 -55.44 -42.58 1.29
C ASN A 399 -56.14 -41.22 1.30
N ASP A 400 -55.60 -40.24 2.02
CA ASP A 400 -56.23 -38.92 2.13
C ASP A 400 -56.24 -38.20 0.78
N VAL A 401 -55.14 -38.32 0.04
CA VAL A 401 -54.99 -37.69 -1.28
C VAL A 401 -55.87 -38.37 -2.32
N THR A 402 -55.95 -39.70 -2.33
CA THR A 402 -56.83 -40.44 -3.25
C THR A 402 -58.31 -40.19 -2.97
N VAL A 403 -58.72 -40.10 -1.70
CA VAL A 403 -60.09 -39.69 -1.32
C VAL A 403 -60.38 -38.26 -1.75
N TRP A 404 -59.43 -37.34 -1.61
CA TRP A 404 -59.59 -35.97 -2.11
C TRP A 404 -59.76 -35.93 -3.64
N ILE A 405 -58.93 -36.66 -4.41
CA ILE A 405 -59.07 -36.76 -5.88
C ILE A 405 -60.46 -37.30 -6.24
N TRP A 406 -60.89 -38.36 -5.56
CA TRP A 406 -62.19 -38.99 -5.78
C TRP A 406 -63.33 -37.98 -5.62
N ASN A 407 -63.34 -37.25 -4.51
CA ASN A 407 -64.35 -36.22 -4.22
C ASN A 407 -64.27 -35.04 -5.20
N ARG A 408 -63.06 -34.60 -5.56
CA ARG A 408 -62.85 -33.50 -6.51
C ARG A 408 -63.38 -33.81 -7.91
N LEU A 409 -63.31 -35.08 -8.33
CA LEU A 409 -63.80 -35.54 -9.63
C LEU A 409 -65.26 -36.02 -9.63
N GLU A 410 -65.89 -36.15 -8.46
CA GLU A 410 -67.27 -36.62 -8.33
C GLU A 410 -68.27 -35.79 -9.15
N GLY A 411 -68.07 -34.46 -9.20
CA GLY A 411 -68.87 -33.55 -10.02
C GLY A 411 -68.67 -33.69 -11.54
N LYS A 412 -67.56 -34.28 -11.98
CA LYS A 412 -67.25 -34.55 -13.40
C LYS A 412 -67.69 -35.92 -13.87
N ARG A 413 -68.20 -36.77 -12.96
CA ARG A 413 -68.70 -38.08 -13.34
C ARG A 413 -69.93 -37.91 -14.19
N PRO A 414 -70.04 -38.61 -15.33
CA PRO A 414 -71.31 -38.69 -16.02
C PRO A 414 -72.32 -39.19 -14.99
N LYS A 415 -73.38 -38.40 -14.74
CA LYS A 415 -74.57 -38.92 -14.06
C LYS A 415 -75.00 -40.09 -14.92
N ILE A 416 -74.65 -41.29 -14.50
CA ILE A 416 -75.19 -42.50 -15.09
C ILE A 416 -76.67 -42.36 -14.79
N SER A 417 -77.42 -41.83 -15.76
CA SER A 417 -78.87 -41.87 -15.73
C SER A 417 -79.19 -43.30 -15.41
N ALA A 418 -79.96 -43.52 -14.34
CA ALA A 418 -80.26 -44.84 -13.82
C ALA A 418 -80.75 -45.72 -14.97
N GLY A 419 -79.80 -46.41 -15.58
CA GLY A 419 -80.04 -47.33 -16.67
C GLY A 419 -80.84 -48.42 -16.02
N LYS A 420 -82.07 -48.59 -16.50
CA LYS A 420 -83.03 -49.61 -16.06
C LYS A 420 -82.29 -50.86 -15.58
N PRO A 421 -82.66 -51.43 -14.42
CA PRO A 421 -82.01 -52.60 -13.89
C PRO A 421 -81.96 -53.65 -14.98
N LYS A 422 -80.75 -54.01 -15.44
CA LYS A 422 -80.60 -55.15 -16.35
C LYS A 422 -81.22 -56.33 -15.62
N GLU A 423 -82.29 -56.86 -16.20
CA GLU A 423 -82.97 -58.06 -15.74
C GLU A 423 -81.93 -59.10 -15.37
N LYS A 424 -82.04 -59.58 -14.12
CA LYS A 424 -81.32 -60.75 -13.64
C LYS A 424 -81.61 -61.89 -14.61
N ARG A 425 -80.63 -62.24 -15.44
CA ARG A 425 -80.65 -63.54 -16.11
C ARG A 425 -80.57 -64.62 -15.03
N PRO A 426 -81.49 -65.59 -15.00
CA PRO A 426 -81.48 -66.64 -13.99
C PRO A 426 -80.24 -67.51 -14.15
N VAL A 427 -79.64 -67.81 -12.99
CA VAL A 427 -78.52 -68.73 -12.81
C VAL A 427 -78.95 -70.12 -13.28
N ALA A 428 -78.41 -70.56 -14.42
CA ALA A 428 -78.43 -71.96 -14.80
C ALA A 428 -77.38 -72.69 -13.97
N SER A 429 -77.83 -73.59 -13.11
CA SER A 429 -76.97 -74.56 -12.44
C SER A 429 -76.28 -75.43 -13.49
N SER A 430 -74.96 -75.36 -13.57
CA SER A 430 -74.18 -76.44 -14.16
C SER A 430 -72.98 -76.71 -13.26
N LYS A 431 -72.89 -77.98 -12.87
CA LYS A 431 -71.76 -78.61 -12.21
C LYS A 431 -70.54 -78.54 -13.14
N GLY A 432 -69.34 -78.44 -12.56
CA GLY A 432 -68.11 -78.85 -13.23
C GLY A 432 -67.01 -77.79 -13.23
N GLU A 433 -66.07 -77.97 -12.31
CA GLU A 433 -64.61 -77.92 -12.53
C GLU A 433 -64.01 -76.73 -13.32
N PHE A 434 -63.26 -75.87 -12.64
CA PHE A 434 -61.80 -75.68 -12.79
C PHE A 434 -61.40 -74.36 -12.11
N SER A 435 -60.80 -74.48 -10.92
CA SER A 435 -60.20 -73.38 -10.15
C SER A 435 -58.76 -73.16 -10.64
N ASN A 436 -58.51 -72.10 -11.42
CA ASN A 436 -57.16 -71.60 -11.71
C ASN A 436 -56.72 -70.57 -10.66
N ASN A 437 -56.69 -70.96 -9.38
CA ASN A 437 -56.09 -70.16 -8.32
C ASN A 437 -54.67 -70.69 -8.01
N PRO A 438 -53.60 -69.95 -8.37
CA PRO A 438 -52.22 -70.37 -8.14
C PRO A 438 -51.80 -70.40 -6.67
N PHE A 439 -52.66 -69.97 -5.73
CA PHE A 439 -52.37 -69.98 -4.30
C PHE A 439 -52.98 -71.16 -3.52
N ALA A 440 -53.75 -72.04 -4.18
CA ALA A 440 -54.32 -73.23 -3.52
C ALA A 440 -53.26 -74.34 -3.23
N ALA A 441 -52.09 -74.29 -3.87
CA ALA A 441 -51.01 -75.27 -3.68
C ALA A 441 -50.08 -74.98 -2.48
N LEU A 442 -50.20 -73.81 -1.84
CA LEU A 442 -49.33 -73.40 -0.72
C LEU A 442 -49.94 -73.64 0.68
N ALA A 443 -51.18 -74.09 0.77
CA ALA A 443 -51.87 -74.30 2.04
C ALA A 443 -51.72 -75.73 2.63
N ASN A 444 -51.05 -76.66 1.94
CA ASN A 444 -50.90 -78.06 2.38
C ASN A 444 -49.46 -78.52 2.62
N LEU A 445 -48.53 -77.59 2.90
CA LEU A 445 -47.15 -77.92 3.29
C LEU A 445 -46.83 -77.33 4.67
N LYS A 446 -47.15 -78.07 5.74
CA LYS A 446 -46.24 -78.29 6.89
C LYS A 446 -46.79 -79.31 7.90
N VAL A 447 -45.83 -80.11 8.40
CA VAL A 447 -45.83 -81.05 9.54
C VAL A 447 -46.17 -82.52 9.24
N ARG A 448 -45.23 -83.23 8.61
CA ARG A 448 -44.25 -84.06 9.32
C ARG A 448 -42.98 -84.25 8.50
#